data_AF-A0A518BWC8-F1
#
_entry.id   AF-A0A518BWC8-F1
#
_cell.length_a   1.000
_cell.length_b   1.000
_cell.length_c   1.000
_cell.angle_alpha   90.00
_cell.angle_beta   90.00
_cell.angle_gamma   90.00
#
_symmetry.space_group_name_H-M   'P 1'
#
loop_
_entity.id
_entity.type
_entity.pdbx_description
1 polymer ?
#
loop_
_entity_poly.entity_id
_entity_poly.type
_entity_poly.pdbx_seq_one_letter_code
_entity_poly.pdbx_strand_id
1 'polypeptide(L)'
;MLAAWVQQVCFDPPMVCVSVAKGRSIMPLLSESRHFGLCQIPEDDRLFQRKFSRNFEPGEDPFLGFELIHGTIHGLPLLAGCSAFMECELACHLDVEGDHDLFVGKVLSGRASDKAPFVHLRENGFEYA
;
A
#
# COMPACT_ATOMS: atom_id res chain seq x y z
N MET A 1 3.38 4.68 -3.77
CA MET A 1 4.61 3.93 -3.46
C MET A 1 4.29 2.44 -3.61
N LEU A 2 5.22 1.61 -4.10
CA LEU A 2 5.08 0.17 -4.00
C LEU A 2 5.44 -0.34 -2.60
N ALA A 3 4.64 -1.27 -2.08
CA ALA A 3 4.94 -2.03 -0.88
C ALA A 3 4.82 -3.52 -1.22
N ALA A 4 5.84 -4.29 -0.86
CA ALA A 4 5.85 -5.75 -1.06
C ALA A 4 5.67 -6.53 0.24
N TRP A 5 5.90 -5.88 1.39
CA TRP A 5 5.82 -6.49 2.71
C TRP A 5 4.49 -6.14 3.36
N VAL A 6 3.46 -6.91 2.99
CA VAL A 6 2.10 -6.77 3.50
C VAL A 6 1.66 -8.13 4.02
N GLN A 7 1.10 -8.18 5.22
CA GLN A 7 0.69 -9.44 5.84
C GLN A 7 -0.57 -9.25 6.70
N GLN A 8 -1.45 -10.27 6.72
CA GLN A 8 -2.58 -10.28 7.64
C GLN A 8 -2.09 -10.42 9.08
N VAL A 9 -2.69 -9.65 10.00
CA VAL A 9 -2.32 -9.66 11.43
C VAL A 9 -3.31 -10.47 12.27
N CYS A 10 -4.61 -10.20 12.14
CA CYS A 10 -5.65 -10.89 12.89
C CYS A 10 -7.02 -10.82 12.18
N PHE A 11 -7.99 -11.56 12.70
CA PHE A 11 -9.35 -11.64 12.15
C PHE A 11 -10.35 -10.70 12.83
N ASP A 12 -10.23 -10.44 14.14
CA ASP A 12 -11.20 -9.63 14.89
C ASP A 12 -10.51 -8.56 15.78
N PRO A 13 -10.61 -7.27 15.41
CA PRO A 13 -11.10 -6.79 14.10
C PRO A 13 -10.11 -7.21 12.99
N PRO A 14 -10.53 -7.26 11.71
CA PRO A 14 -9.63 -7.64 10.62
C PRO A 14 -8.51 -6.61 10.49
N MET A 15 -7.25 -7.08 10.51
CA MET A 15 -6.08 -6.20 10.44
C MET A 15 -5.04 -6.71 9.45
N VAL A 16 -4.31 -5.75 8.87
CA VAL A 16 -3.14 -5.97 8.01
C VAL A 16 -1.97 -5.12 8.52
N CYS A 17 -0.75 -5.59 8.33
CA CYS A 17 0.45 -4.78 8.53
C CYS A 17 1.16 -4.52 7.20
N VAL A 18 1.81 -3.36 7.13
CA VAL A 18 2.67 -2.97 6.03
C VAL A 18 4.01 -2.55 6.62
N SER A 19 5.08 -3.15 6.14
CA SER A 19 6.44 -2.74 6.51
C SER A 19 6.96 -1.71 5.52
N VAL A 20 7.45 -0.58 6.03
CA VAL A 20 7.88 0.58 5.24
C VAL A 20 9.29 0.98 5.64
N ALA A 21 10.19 1.08 4.64
CA ALA A 21 11.56 1.52 4.89
C ALA A 21 11.59 2.92 5.51
N LYS A 22 12.45 3.11 6.51
CA LYS A 22 12.64 4.39 7.18
C LYS A 22 13.06 5.48 6.19
N GLY A 23 12.55 6.69 6.39
CA GLY A 23 12.83 7.86 5.54
C GLY A 23 11.98 7.95 4.28
N ARG A 24 11.03 7.02 4.04
CA ARG A 24 10.07 7.15 2.93
C ARG A 24 9.10 8.29 3.20
N SER A 25 8.82 9.11 2.18
CA SER A 25 7.90 10.25 2.25
C SER A 25 6.45 9.87 2.59
N ILE A 26 6.09 8.59 2.45
CA ILE A 26 4.77 8.09 2.84
C ILE A 26 4.59 8.01 4.36
N MET A 27 5.67 7.89 5.14
CA MET A 27 5.57 7.63 6.59
C MET A 27 4.85 8.76 7.35
N PRO A 28 5.19 10.06 7.17
CA PRO A 28 4.44 11.13 7.79
C PRO A 28 2.98 11.14 7.36
N LEU A 29 2.70 10.86 6.08
CA LEU A 29 1.34 10.79 5.55
C LEU A 29 0.52 9.68 6.23
N LEU A 30 1.09 8.50 6.47
CA LEU A 30 0.41 7.41 7.19
C LEU A 30 0.08 7.81 8.62
N SER A 31 1.06 8.37 9.33
CA SER A 31 0.92 8.75 10.75
C SER A 31 -0.06 9.90 10.95
N GLU A 32 -0.02 10.92 10.10
CA GLU A 32 -0.86 12.13 10.21
C GLU A 32 -2.27 11.90 9.69
N SER A 33 -2.43 11.25 8.53
CA SER A 33 -3.77 11.01 7.95
C SER A 33 -4.56 9.98 8.74
N ARG A 34 -3.88 9.07 9.47
CA ARG A 34 -4.45 7.95 10.22
C ARG A 34 -5.25 6.96 9.36
N HIS A 35 -5.19 7.06 8.04
CA HIS A 35 -5.90 6.19 7.11
C HIS A 35 -5.00 5.88 5.91
N PHE A 36 -5.12 4.68 5.36
CA PHE A 36 -4.35 4.30 4.18
C PHE A 36 -5.08 3.29 3.32
N GLY A 37 -4.74 3.32 2.03
CA GLY A 37 -5.25 2.38 1.04
C GLY A 37 -4.16 1.39 0.63
N LEU A 38 -4.54 0.13 0.45
CA LEU A 38 -3.72 -0.87 -0.22
C LEU A 38 -4.38 -1.24 -1.54
N CYS A 39 -3.63 -1.20 -2.64
CA CYS A 39 -4.06 -1.63 -3.96
C CYS A 39 -3.17 -2.77 -4.44
N GLN A 40 -3.73 -3.96 -4.61
CA GLN A 40 -3.02 -5.11 -5.16
C GLN A 40 -2.84 -4.93 -6.68
N ILE A 41 -1.59 -4.98 -7.12
CA ILE A 41 -1.27 -4.84 -8.56
C ILE A 41 -1.64 -6.14 -9.28
N PRO A 42 -2.37 -6.08 -10.40
CA PRO A 42 -2.65 -7.25 -11.21
C PRO A 42 -1.39 -7.67 -12.00
N GLU A 43 -1.29 -8.96 -12.32
CA GLU A 43 -0.11 -9.58 -12.96
C GLU A 43 0.33 -8.85 -14.25
N ASP A 44 -0.64 -8.44 -15.08
CA ASP A 44 -0.38 -7.84 -16.39
C ASP A 44 -0.07 -6.33 -16.37
N ASP A 45 -0.09 -5.67 -15.20
CA ASP A 45 0.01 -4.20 -15.15
C ASP A 45 1.43 -3.70 -14.86
N ARG A 46 2.21 -3.61 -15.94
CA ARG A 46 3.55 -3.00 -15.95
C ARG A 46 3.52 -1.49 -15.71
N LEU A 47 2.39 -0.81 -15.97
CA LEU A 47 2.28 0.64 -15.82
C LEU A 47 2.26 1.03 -14.35
N PHE A 48 1.47 0.34 -13.53
CA PHE A 48 1.44 0.53 -12.07
C PHE A 48 2.81 0.27 -11.46
N GLN A 49 3.44 -0.85 -11.82
CA GLN A 49 4.79 -1.18 -11.34
C GLN A 49 5.77 -0.04 -11.66
N ARG A 50 5.86 0.36 -12.94
CA ARG A 50 6.80 1.41 -13.36
C ARG A 50 6.52 2.75 -12.68
N LYS A 51 5.26 3.16 -12.56
CA LYS A 51 4.89 4.46 -11.98
C LYS A 51 5.19 4.51 -10.49
N PHE A 52 4.81 3.49 -9.73
CA PHE A 52 4.89 3.53 -8.26
C PHE A 52 6.23 3.04 -7.68
N SER A 53 7.13 2.47 -8.51
CA SER A 53 8.51 2.11 -8.14
C SER A 53 9.45 3.31 -7.98
N ARG A 54 9.14 4.47 -8.57
CA ARG A 54 9.99 5.66 -8.48
C ARG A 54 9.58 6.57 -7.32
N ASN A 55 10.50 7.47 -6.97
CA ASN A 55 10.18 8.60 -6.11
C ASN A 55 9.41 9.66 -6.92
N PHE A 56 8.56 10.40 -6.22
CA PHE A 56 7.80 11.53 -6.76
C PHE A 56 8.38 12.84 -6.22
N GLU A 57 8.45 13.86 -7.07
CA GLU A 57 8.89 15.18 -6.66
C GLU A 57 7.86 15.84 -5.72
N PRO A 58 8.27 16.75 -4.82
CA PRO A 58 7.34 17.51 -4.01
C PRO A 58 6.28 18.22 -4.87
N GLY A 59 5.00 17.96 -4.58
CA GLY A 59 3.87 18.53 -5.33
C GLY A 59 3.51 17.80 -6.63
N GLU A 60 4.26 16.77 -7.05
CA GLU A 60 3.83 15.89 -8.14
C GLU A 60 2.64 15.03 -7.65
N ASP A 61 1.53 15.02 -8.40
CA ASP A 61 0.43 14.08 -8.16
C ASP A 61 0.81 12.68 -8.69
N PRO A 62 1.03 11.68 -7.81
CA PRO A 62 1.41 10.34 -8.25
C PRO A 62 0.27 9.60 -8.97
N PHE A 63 -0.98 10.05 -8.83
CA PHE A 63 -2.18 9.45 -9.40
C PHE A 63 -2.64 10.13 -10.69
N LEU A 64 -1.98 11.21 -11.13
CA LEU A 64 -2.34 11.90 -12.37
C LEU A 64 -2.34 10.93 -13.55
N GLY A 65 -3.49 10.87 -14.24
CA GLY A 65 -3.71 9.98 -15.40
C GLY A 65 -4.21 8.58 -15.06
N PHE A 66 -4.45 8.27 -13.78
CA PHE A 66 -5.07 7.02 -13.36
C PHE A 66 -6.54 7.21 -13.01
N GLU A 67 -7.35 6.20 -13.33
CA GLU A 67 -8.71 6.12 -12.85
C GLU A 67 -8.71 5.68 -11.38
N LEU A 68 -9.39 6.47 -10.54
CA LEU A 68 -9.52 6.21 -9.11
C LEU A 68 -10.94 5.75 -8.77
N ILE A 69 -11.05 4.93 -7.74
CA ILE A 69 -12.33 4.49 -7.19
C ILE A 69 -13.02 5.69 -6.54
N HIS A 70 -14.29 5.90 -6.87
CA HIS A 70 -15.12 6.92 -6.26
C HIS A 70 -15.80 6.41 -4.99
N GLY A 71 -16.08 7.31 -4.03
CA GLY A 71 -16.83 6.98 -2.82
C GLY A 71 -16.05 6.18 -1.78
N THR A 72 -14.72 6.16 -1.87
CA THR A 72 -13.81 5.62 -0.86
C THR A 72 -14.04 6.28 0.50
N ILE A 73 -13.96 5.50 1.57
CA ILE A 73 -13.95 5.99 2.94
C ILE A 73 -12.76 6.97 3.08
N HIS A 74 -13.04 8.16 3.63
CA HIS A 74 -12.05 9.23 3.82
C HIS A 74 -11.41 9.78 2.53
N GLY A 75 -11.94 9.45 1.34
CA GLY A 75 -11.44 10.00 0.07
C GLY A 75 -10.06 9.46 -0.35
N LEU A 76 -9.71 8.24 0.06
CA LEU A 76 -8.43 7.62 -0.28
C LEU A 76 -8.27 7.41 -1.81
N PRO A 77 -7.09 7.71 -2.39
CA PRO A 77 -6.83 7.50 -3.82
C PRO A 77 -6.55 6.03 -4.11
N LEU A 78 -7.59 5.23 -4.35
CA LEU A 78 -7.48 3.81 -4.71
C LEU A 78 -7.61 3.63 -6.23
N LEU A 79 -6.73 2.80 -6.82
CA LEU A 79 -6.70 2.58 -8.27
C LEU A 79 -7.85 1.69 -8.73
N ALA A 80 -8.66 2.12 -9.69
CA ALA A 80 -9.77 1.31 -10.22
C ALA A 80 -9.30 0.02 -10.90
N GLY A 81 -8.10 0.05 -11.51
CA GLY A 81 -7.52 -1.08 -12.26
C GLY A 81 -6.93 -2.20 -11.39
N CYS A 82 -6.80 -2.02 -10.07
CA CYS A 82 -6.19 -3.00 -9.16
C CYS A 82 -6.94 -4.34 -9.14
N SER A 83 -6.26 -5.44 -8.81
CA SER A 83 -6.92 -6.74 -8.63
C SER A 83 -7.73 -6.81 -7.33
N ALA A 84 -7.27 -6.11 -6.29
CA ALA A 84 -7.98 -5.94 -5.04
C ALA A 84 -7.60 -4.62 -4.37
N PHE A 85 -8.46 -4.10 -3.49
CA PHE A 85 -8.11 -2.99 -2.61
C PHE A 85 -8.62 -3.22 -1.18
N MET A 86 -7.97 -2.54 -0.24
CA MET A 86 -8.41 -2.42 1.15
C MET A 86 -8.30 -0.96 1.60
N GLU A 87 -9.29 -0.52 2.36
CA GLU A 87 -9.28 0.76 3.08
C GLU A 87 -9.01 0.49 4.54
N CYS A 88 -8.01 1.16 5.11
CA CYS A 88 -7.53 0.88 6.45
C CYS A 88 -7.51 2.12 7.34
N GLU A 89 -7.90 1.96 8.59
CA GLU A 89 -7.62 2.92 9.66
C GLU A 89 -6.36 2.48 10.40
N LEU A 90 -5.40 3.38 10.61
CA LEU A 90 -4.15 3.08 11.29
C LEU A 90 -4.44 2.71 12.75
N ALA A 91 -4.22 1.45 13.12
CA ALA A 91 -4.35 0.98 14.50
C ALA A 91 -3.11 1.37 15.32
N CYS A 92 -1.92 1.06 14.82
CA CYS A 92 -0.67 1.44 15.45
C CYS A 92 0.50 1.51 14.46
N HIS A 93 1.54 2.23 14.88
CA HIS A 93 2.86 2.27 14.26
C HIS A 93 3.85 1.71 15.27
N LEU A 94 4.65 0.73 14.85
CA LEU A 94 5.74 0.17 15.64
C LEU A 94 7.05 0.59 15.01
N ASP A 95 7.82 1.38 15.75
CA ASP A 95 9.22 1.65 15.47
C ASP A 95 10.02 0.38 15.76
N VAL A 96 10.73 -0.12 14.75
CA VAL A 96 11.59 -1.30 14.88
C VAL A 96 13.04 -0.84 14.94
N GLU A 97 13.85 -1.47 15.78
CA GLU A 97 15.31 -1.30 15.78
C GLU A 97 15.93 -1.92 14.52
N GLY A 98 15.66 -1.30 13.37
CA GLY A 98 16.04 -1.73 12.04
C GLY A 98 15.79 -0.65 10.99
N ASP A 99 15.79 -1.06 9.73
CA ASP A 99 15.65 -0.18 8.56
C ASP A 99 14.20 0.03 8.09
N HIS A 100 13.24 -0.64 8.72
CA HIS A 100 11.80 -0.52 8.43
C HIS A 100 10.98 -0.34 9.69
N ASP A 101 9.83 0.30 9.55
CA ASP A 101 8.79 0.35 10.58
C ASP A 101 7.54 -0.42 10.13
N LEU A 102 6.75 -0.89 11.11
CA LEU A 102 5.48 -1.54 10.86
C LEU A 102 4.32 -0.57 11.07
N PHE A 103 3.43 -0.50 10.09
CA PHE A 103 2.15 0.18 10.18
C PHE A 103 1.05 -0.87 10.17
N VAL A 104 0.26 -0.95 11.25
CA VAL A 104 -0.85 -1.90 11.38
C VAL A 104 -2.15 -1.15 11.15
N GLY A 105 -2.96 -1.60 10.20
CA GLY A 105 -4.26 -1.02 9.89
C GLY A 105 -5.41 -1.98 10.13
N LYS A 106 -6.48 -1.47 10.73
CA LYS A 106 -7.79 -2.13 10.77
C LYS A 106 -8.46 -1.96 9.41
N VAL A 107 -8.87 -3.05 8.79
CA VAL A 107 -9.58 -3.04 7.51
C VAL A 107 -11.02 -2.57 7.74
N LEU A 108 -11.39 -1.49 7.06
CA LEU A 108 -12.73 -0.91 7.10
C LEU A 108 -13.60 -1.39 5.94
N SER A 109 -13.00 -1.52 4.76
CA SER A 109 -13.65 -1.98 3.54
C SER A 109 -12.63 -2.64 2.62
N GLY A 110 -13.12 -3.36 1.62
CA GLY A 110 -12.28 -3.85 0.53
C GLY A 110 -13.10 -4.48 -0.58
N ARG A 111 -12.43 -4.70 -1.71
CA ARG A 111 -12.98 -5.44 -2.86
C ARG A 111 -11.88 -6.29 -3.46
N ALA A 112 -12.24 -7.47 -3.94
CA ALA A 112 -11.40 -8.29 -4.80
C ALA A 112 -12.07 -8.46 -6.17
N SER A 113 -11.25 -8.73 -7.19
CA SER A 113 -11.65 -9.16 -8.52
C SER A 113 -10.98 -10.49 -8.84
N ASP A 114 -11.34 -11.10 -9.96
CA ASP A 114 -10.77 -12.38 -10.40
C ASP A 114 -9.39 -12.23 -11.10
N LYS A 115 -8.84 -11.01 -11.16
CA LYS A 115 -7.51 -10.77 -11.74
C LYS A 115 -6.42 -11.37 -10.86
N ALA A 116 -5.52 -12.14 -11.44
CA ALA A 116 -4.35 -12.66 -10.73
C ALA A 116 -3.47 -11.51 -10.19
N PRO A 117 -2.93 -11.62 -8.97
CA PRO A 117 -2.01 -10.64 -8.42
C PRO A 117 -0.63 -10.78 -9.06
N PHE A 118 0.06 -9.67 -9.26
CA PHE A 118 1.48 -9.67 -9.56
C PHE A 118 2.27 -10.30 -8.39
N VAL A 119 3.18 -11.22 -8.73
CA VAL A 119 4.06 -11.90 -7.77
C VAL A 119 5.50 -11.49 -8.05
N HIS A 120 6.15 -10.89 -7.05
CA HIS A 120 7.58 -10.63 -7.06
C HIS A 120 8.30 -11.67 -6.22
N LEU A 121 9.13 -12.50 -6.86
CA LEU A 121 10.00 -13.45 -6.18
C LEU A 121 11.39 -12.84 -6.04
N ARG A 122 11.88 -12.73 -4.80
CA ARG A 122 13.23 -12.24 -4.53
C ARG A 122 14.24 -13.38 -4.56
N GLU A 123 15.46 -13.07 -4.99
CA GLU A 123 16.57 -14.02 -4.87
C GLU A 123 16.99 -14.22 -3.41
N ASN A 124 16.95 -13.16 -2.61
CA ASN A 124 17.27 -13.20 -1.18
C ASN A 124 16.49 -12.12 -0.38
N GLY A 125 16.64 -12.12 0.95
CA GLY A 125 15.95 -11.20 1.85
C GLY A 125 16.75 -9.95 2.25
N PHE A 126 17.94 -9.74 1.70
CA PHE A 126 18.82 -8.62 2.09
C PHE A 126 18.50 -7.33 1.33
N GLU A 127 17.96 -7.43 0.12
CA GLU A 127 17.62 -6.29 -0.72
C GLU A 127 16.22 -6.41 -1.32
N TYR A 128 15.78 -5.34 -1.97
CA TYR A 128 14.50 -5.29 -2.68
C TYR A 128 14.57 -5.91 -4.10
N ALA A 129 15.78 -5.95 -4.67
CA ALA A 129 16.06 -6.47 -6.00
C ALA A 129 15.87 -7.99 -6.05
#